data_AF-A0A485CL60-F1
#
_entry.id   AF-A0A485CL60-F1
#
_cell.length_a   1.000
_cell.length_b   1.000
_cell.length_c   1.000
_cell.angle_alpha   90.00
_cell.angle_beta   90.00
_cell.angle_gamma   90.00
#
_symmetry.space_group_name_H-M   'P 1'
#
loop_
_entity.id
_entity.type
_entity.pdbx_description
1 polymer ?
#
loop_
_entity_poly.entity_id
_entity_poly.type
_entity_poly.pdbx_seq_one_letter_code
_entity_poly.pdbx_strand_id
1 'polypeptide(L)' 'MDHHSIPPQEQLPVNVEYPADRNGGHVGFVGGTLRKPEMWLEKRIPDWLTRWLGAQK' A
#
# COMPACT_ATOMS: atom_id res chain seq x y z
N MET A 1 -3.45 9.09 -18.17
CA MET A 1 -4.23 8.21 -17.29
C MET A 1 -4.89 9.10 -16.28
N ASP A 2 -6.21 9.18 -16.34
CA ASP A 2 -7.01 10.15 -15.60
C ASP A 2 -6.96 9.81 -14.11
N HIS A 3 -6.56 10.77 -13.28
CA HIS A 3 -6.44 10.66 -11.82
C HIS A 3 -7.78 10.43 -11.08
N HIS A 4 -8.82 9.98 -11.79
CA HIS A 4 -10.20 9.93 -11.29
C HIS A 4 -10.51 8.67 -10.47
N SER A 5 -9.63 7.66 -10.48
CA SER A 5 -9.85 6.39 -9.76
C SER A 5 -9.24 6.37 -8.36
N ILE A 6 -8.50 7.41 -7.96
CA ILE A 6 -7.91 7.51 -6.62
C ILE A 6 -8.62 8.64 -5.88
N PRO A 7 -9.39 8.35 -4.82
CA PRO A 7 -10.03 9.40 -4.04
C PRO A 7 -8.94 10.27 -3.39
N PRO A 8 -9.11 11.61 -3.39
CA PRO A 8 -8.23 12.49 -2.63
C PRO A 8 -8.29 12.12 -1.14
N GLN A 9 -7.18 12.37 -0.43
CA GLN A 9 -7.03 11.99 0.97
C GLN A 9 -8.13 12.56 1.87
N GLU A 10 -8.69 13.74 1.53
CA GLU A 10 -9.79 14.34 2.27
C GLU A 10 -11.11 13.57 2.18
N GLN A 11 -11.27 12.68 1.19
CA GLN A 11 -12.44 11.81 1.03
C GLN A 11 -12.29 10.47 1.76
N LEU A 12 -11.10 10.17 2.29
CA LEU A 12 -10.84 8.94 3.03
C LEU A 12 -11.22 9.12 4.51
N PRO A 13 -11.92 8.13 5.11
CA PRO A 13 -12.11 8.10 6.55
C PRO A 13 -10.77 8.15 7.30
N VAL A 14 -10.74 8.76 8.48
CA VAL A 14 -9.52 8.96 9.30
C VAL A 14 -8.80 7.66 9.69
N ASN A 15 -9.50 6.53 9.63
CA ASN A 15 -8.99 5.19 9.92
C ASN A 15 -8.48 4.44 8.69
N VAL A 16 -8.48 5.07 7.50
CA VAL A 16 -8.02 4.47 6.25
C VAL A 16 -6.70 5.12 5.84
N GLU A 17 -5.63 4.34 5.88
CA GLU A 17 -4.36 4.68 5.24
C GLU A 17 -4.38 4.17 3.79
N TYR A 18 -4.30 5.07 2.80
CA TYR A 18 -4.13 4.71 1.40
C TYR A 18 -2.69 5.03 0.95
N PRO A 19 -1.79 4.02 0.84
CA PRO A 19 -0.46 4.24 0.33
C PRO A 19 -0.52 4.41 -1.20
N ALA A 20 -0.34 5.63 -1.68
CA ALA A 20 -0.15 5.92 -3.10
C ALA A 20 1.36 5.96 -3.39
N ASP A 21 1.92 4.88 -3.95
CA ASP A 21 3.27 4.93 -4.49
C ASP A 21 3.25 5.72 -5.81
N ARG A 22 4.14 6.71 -5.95
CA ARG A 22 4.25 7.56 -7.14
C ARG A 22 4.65 6.78 -8.40
N ASN A 23 5.25 5.60 -8.23
CA ASN A 23 5.71 4.74 -9.32
C ASN A 23 4.74 3.57 -9.64
N GLY A 24 3.66 3.40 -8.86
CA GLY A 24 2.74 2.27 -8.97
C GLY A 24 1.39 2.65 -9.58
N GLY A 25 1.21 2.42 -10.88
CA GLY A 25 -0.08 2.52 -11.54
C GLY A 25 -1.09 1.46 -11.06
N HIS A 26 -2.30 1.93 -10.77
CA HIS A 26 -3.54 1.23 -10.37
C HIS A 26 -3.53 0.40 -9.06
N VAL A 27 -2.69 -0.60 -8.85
CA VAL A 27 -2.58 -1.29 -7.54
C VAL A 27 -1.21 -1.99 -7.48
N GLY A 28 -0.20 -1.28 -7.00
CA GLY A 28 1.18 -1.77 -7.00
C GLY A 28 1.44 -2.84 -5.92
N PHE A 29 0.95 -4.06 -6.12
CA PHE A 29 1.30 -5.19 -5.25
C PHE A 29 2.71 -5.76 -5.53
N VAL A 30 3.33 -5.35 -6.64
CA VAL A 30 4.66 -5.78 -7.08
C VAL A 30 5.54 -4.55 -7.30
N GLY A 31 6.65 -4.48 -6.58
CA GLY A 31 7.72 -3.49 -6.74
C GLY A 31 9.03 -4.13 -7.16
N GLY A 32 10.15 -3.43 -6.94
CA GLY A 32 11.49 -3.92 -7.27
C GLY A 32 11.88 -3.69 -8.73
N THR A 33 12.70 -4.58 -9.28
CA THR A 33 13.18 -4.49 -10.68
C THR A 33 12.64 -5.64 -11.50
N LEU A 34 12.62 -5.52 -12.83
CA LEU A 34 12.14 -6.60 -13.71
C LEU A 34 12.78 -7.97 -13.44
N ARG A 35 14.05 -8.00 -13.00
CA ARG A 35 14.79 -9.24 -12.69
C ARG A 35 14.72 -9.64 -11.22
N LYS A 36 14.24 -8.76 -10.35
CA LYS A 36 14.05 -8.98 -8.90
C LYS A 36 12.73 -8.32 -8.49
N PRO A 37 11.59 -8.93 -8.86
CA PRO A 37 10.30 -8.43 -8.42
C PRO A 37 10.18 -8.63 -6.92
N GLU A 38 9.54 -7.67 -6.26
CA GLU A 38 9.28 -7.70 -4.84
C GLU A 38 7.77 -7.67 -4.60
N MET A 39 7.24 -8.67 -3.91
CA MET A 39 5.82 -8.71 -3.54
C MET A 39 5.60 -7.79 -2.34
N TRP A 40 5.08 -6.59 -2.59
CA TRP A 40 4.91 -5.55 -1.57
C TRP A 40 3.87 -5.94 -0.52
N LEU A 41 2.78 -6.60 -0.95
CA LEU A 41 1.64 -6.90 -0.08
C LEU A 41 2.02 -7.82 1.10
N GLU A 42 2.87 -8.80 0.84
CA GLU A 42 3.34 -9.77 1.84
C GLU A 42 4.14 -9.12 2.96
N LYS A 43 4.82 -8.00 2.67
CA LYS A 43 5.55 -7.21 3.67
C LYS A 43 4.63 -6.20 4.36
N ARG A 44 3.79 -5.51 3.59
CA ARG A 44 2.96 -4.43 4.11
C ARG A 44 1.88 -4.90 5.08
N ILE A 45 1.24 -6.06 4.83
CA ILE A 45 0.15 -6.56 5.68
C ILE A 45 0.66 -6.82 7.11
N PRO A 46 1.72 -7.61 7.34
CA PRO A 46 2.28 -7.81 8.67
C PRO A 46 2.72 -6.51 9.35
N ASP A 47 3.38 -5.60 8.61
CA ASP A 47 3.82 -4.31 9.14
C ASP A 47 2.65 -3.45 9.62
N TRP A 48 1.54 -3.44 8.86
CA TRP A 48 0.33 -2.72 9.24
C TRP A 48 -0.35 -3.37 10.45
N LEU A 49 -0.50 -4.70 10.45
CA LEU A 49 -1.13 -5.44 11.54
C LEU A 49 -0.34 -5.35 12.85
N THR A 50 0.99 -5.28 12.79
CA THR A 50 1.85 -5.16 13.99
C THR A 50 1.53 -3.90 14.81
N ARG A 51 1.07 -2.82 14.16
CA ARG A 51 0.65 -1.58 14.85
C ARG A 51 -0.57 -1.79 15.74
N TRP A 52 -1.42 -2.76 15.41
CA TRP A 52 -2.71 -2.99 16.06
C TRP A 52 -2.73 -4.22 16.97
N LEU A 53 -2.04 -5.29 16.57
CA LEU A 53 -2.04 -6.57 17.28
C LEU A 53 -0.96 -6.66 18.36
N GLY A 54 -0.01 -5.72 18.39
CA GLY A 54 1.22 -5.85 19.16
C GLY A 54 2.08 -6.99 18.60
N ALA A 55 3.39 -6.95 18.83
CA ALA A 55 4.26 -8.05 18.43
C ALA A 55 3.85 -9.32 19.20
N GLN A 56 3.05 -10.20 18.59
CA GLN A 56 2.88 -11.55 19.10
C GLN A 56 4.23 -12.25 18.93
N LYS A 57 4.86 -12.50 20.08
CA LYS A 57 6.09 -13.28 20.24
C LYS A 57 5.97 -14.68 19.64
#